data_AF-A0A967Q1L5-F1
#
_entry.id   AF-A0A967Q1L5-F1
#
_cell.length_a   1.000
_cell.length_b   1.000
_cell.length_c   1.000
_cell.angle_alpha   90.00
_cell.angle_beta   90.00
_cell.angle_gamma   90.00
#
_symmetry.space_group_name_H-M   'P 1'
#
loop_
_entity.id
_entity.type
_entity.pdbx_description
1 polymer ?
#
loop_
_entity_poly.entity_id
_entity_poly.type
_entity_poly.pdbx_seq_one_letter_code
_entity_poly.pdbx_strand_id
1 'polypeptide(L)'
;MPIFVLITGLSGCAALVRTAPERVLGDTVISGEETWSGVVRIDGIVTVKKDGKLTILPGTRVLFARNDVDGDGIGDSEILVEGEIVARGTDDAPILFSSAE
;
A
#
# COMPACT_ATOMS: atom_id res chain seq x y z
N MET A 1 32.55 -49.68 12.65
CA MET A 1 31.70 -48.74 13.42
C MET A 1 32.62 -47.90 14.30
N PRO A 2 32.40 -46.59 14.51
CA PRO A 2 31.43 -45.64 13.93
C PRO A 2 32.21 -44.49 13.20
N ILE A 3 31.71 -43.38 12.67
CA ILE A 3 30.47 -42.62 12.86
C ILE A 3 30.33 -41.74 11.59
N PHE A 4 29.18 -41.79 10.92
CA PHE A 4 28.87 -40.85 9.83
C PHE A 4 28.28 -39.59 10.48
N VAL A 5 29.02 -38.48 10.45
CA VAL A 5 28.51 -37.17 10.88
C VAL A 5 27.74 -36.58 9.71
N LEU A 6 26.40 -36.68 9.77
CA LEU A 6 25.49 -36.01 8.85
C LEU A 6 25.36 -34.55 9.31
N ILE A 7 26.11 -33.64 8.69
CA ILE A 7 25.88 -32.19 8.89
C ILE A 7 24.70 -31.79 8.01
N THR A 8 23.51 -31.79 8.59
CA THR A 8 22.34 -31.12 8.01
C THR A 8 22.56 -29.62 8.09
N GLY A 9 23.10 -29.03 7.03
CA GLY A 9 23.12 -27.58 6.89
C GLY A 9 21.69 -27.08 6.64
N LEU A 10 21.02 -26.60 7.69
CA LEU A 10 19.90 -25.69 7.53
C LEU A 10 20.46 -24.40 6.90
N SER A 11 20.43 -24.33 5.57
CA SER A 11 20.54 -23.06 4.87
C SER A 11 19.29 -22.26 5.19
N GLY A 12 19.33 -21.56 6.31
CA GLY A 12 18.32 -20.57 6.68
C GLY A 12 18.20 -19.59 5.53
N CYS A 13 17.07 -19.65 4.82
CA CYS A 13 16.69 -18.62 3.88
C CYS A 13 16.32 -17.41 4.73
N ALA A 14 17.32 -16.60 5.10
CA ALA A 14 17.09 -15.26 5.58
C ALA A 14 16.52 -14.49 4.39
N ALA A 15 15.21 -14.60 4.19
CA ALA A 15 14.47 -13.68 3.37
C ALA A 15 14.69 -12.31 4.01
N LEU A 16 15.63 -11.54 3.44
CA LEU A 16 15.77 -10.13 3.74
C LEU A 16 14.39 -9.53 3.48
N VAL A 17 13.69 -9.14 4.56
CA VAL A 17 12.48 -8.34 4.46
C VAL A 17 12.93 -7.03 3.83
N ARG A 18 12.86 -6.98 2.49
CA ARG A 18 13.11 -5.77 1.74
C ARG A 18 11.87 -4.93 1.97
N THR A 19 11.91 -4.07 2.99
CA THR A 19 10.88 -3.06 3.20
C THR A 19 10.89 -2.20 1.94
N ALA A 20 9.93 -2.43 1.04
CA ALA A 20 9.74 -1.56 -0.10
C ALA A 20 9.53 -0.14 0.46
N PRO A 21 10.18 0.89 -0.10
CA PRO A 21 10.00 2.25 0.38
C PRO A 21 8.52 2.60 0.32
N GLU A 22 8.02 3.16 1.43
CA GLU A 22 6.68 3.70 1.51
C GLU A 22 6.53 4.86 0.51
N ARG A 23 5.49 4.80 -0.32
CA ARG A 23 5.15 5.90 -1.22
C ARG A 23 4.24 6.87 -0.49
N VAL A 24 4.74 8.07 -0.17
CA VAL A 24 3.93 9.14 0.42
C VAL A 24 3.37 10.05 -0.68
N LEU A 25 2.07 10.29 -0.66
CA LEU A 25 1.34 11.15 -1.57
C LEU A 25 0.66 12.27 -0.78
N GLY A 26 1.00 13.52 -1.09
CA GLY A 26 0.17 14.66 -0.68
C GLY A 26 -0.96 14.89 -1.68
N ASP A 27 -1.36 16.15 -1.86
CA ASP A 27 -2.32 16.54 -2.89
C ASP A 27 -1.84 16.11 -4.29
N THR A 28 -2.56 15.16 -4.90
CA THR A 28 -2.14 14.47 -6.12
C THR A 28 -3.32 14.31 -7.06
N VAL A 29 -3.08 14.47 -8.37
CA VAL A 29 -4.07 14.19 -9.41
C VAL A 29 -3.62 12.98 -10.23
N ILE A 30 -4.50 12.01 -10.39
CA ILE A 30 -4.33 10.86 -11.28
C ILE A 30 -5.19 11.09 -12.52
N SER A 31 -4.52 11.30 -13.66
CA SER A 31 -5.08 11.22 -15.01
C SER A 31 -4.38 10.10 -15.77
N GLY A 32 -5.08 9.40 -16.66
CA GLY A 32 -4.57 8.18 -17.27
C GLY A 32 -4.42 7.03 -16.26
N GLU A 33 -3.55 6.07 -16.56
CA GLU A 33 -3.41 4.84 -15.76
C GLU A 33 -2.34 4.98 -14.69
N GLU A 34 -2.70 4.61 -13.46
CA GLU A 34 -1.79 4.55 -12.32
C GLU A 34 -1.95 3.21 -11.61
N THR A 35 -0.84 2.60 -11.16
CA THR A 35 -0.86 1.34 -10.42
C THR A 35 -0.18 1.46 -9.06
N TRP A 36 -0.87 1.07 -8.00
CA TRP A 36 -0.35 1.05 -6.63
C TRP A 36 -0.03 -0.38 -6.17
N SER A 37 1.08 -0.50 -5.44
CA SER A 37 1.53 -1.72 -4.76
C SER A 37 2.36 -1.38 -3.53
N GLY A 38 2.47 -2.31 -2.58
CA GLY A 38 3.23 -2.11 -1.35
C GLY A 38 2.50 -1.22 -0.34
N VAL A 39 3.19 -0.25 0.25
CA VAL A 39 2.60 0.72 1.20
C VAL A 39 2.50 2.08 0.51
N VAL A 40 1.28 2.61 0.45
CA VAL A 40 0.98 3.96 -0.03
C VAL A 40 0.39 4.74 1.14
N ARG A 41 1.06 5.81 1.56
CA ARG A 41 0.56 6.75 2.56
C ARG A 41 0.01 7.99 1.85
N ILE A 42 -1.20 8.38 2.24
CA ILE A 42 -1.88 9.58 1.76
C ILE A 42 -1.84 10.61 2.89
N ASP A 43 -1.31 11.78 2.57
CA ASP A 43 -1.05 12.92 3.44
C ASP A 43 -1.62 14.19 2.79
N GLY A 44 -2.89 14.10 2.40
CA GLY A 44 -3.59 15.08 1.54
C GLY A 44 -4.68 14.43 0.70
N ILE A 45 -5.04 15.04 -0.43
CA ILE A 45 -6.14 14.58 -1.28
C ILE A 45 -5.61 13.98 -2.59
N VAL A 46 -5.90 12.71 -2.85
CA VAL A 46 -5.63 12.06 -4.14
C VAL A 46 -6.89 12.07 -5.00
N THR A 47 -6.91 12.85 -6.07
CA THR A 47 -8.05 12.91 -7.00
C THR A 47 -7.80 12.04 -8.23
N VAL A 48 -8.60 10.99 -8.42
CA VAL A 48 -8.67 10.23 -9.68
C VAL A 48 -9.67 10.91 -10.61
N LYS A 49 -9.17 11.60 -11.66
CA LYS A 49 -10.03 12.33 -12.61
C LYS A 49 -10.82 11.38 -13.50
N LYS A 50 -11.80 11.91 -14.24
CA LYS A 50 -12.71 11.12 -15.11
C LYS A 50 -11.98 10.28 -16.16
N ASP A 51 -10.84 10.77 -16.64
CA ASP A 51 -9.94 10.09 -17.56
C ASP A 51 -8.86 9.26 -16.83
N GLY A 52 -8.91 9.22 -15.50
CA GLY A 52 -8.01 8.51 -14.62
C GLY A 52 -8.53 7.11 -14.27
N LYS A 53 -7.58 6.18 -14.17
CA LYS A 53 -7.78 4.81 -13.71
C LYS A 53 -6.72 4.43 -12.70
N LEU A 54 -7.11 4.24 -11.46
CA LEU A 54 -6.25 3.74 -10.39
C LEU A 54 -6.44 2.22 -10.23
N THR A 55 -5.40 1.43 -10.45
CA THR A 55 -5.38 0.00 -10.11
C THR A 55 -4.59 -0.24 -8.82
N ILE A 56 -5.21 -0.87 -7.83
CA ILE A 56 -4.57 -1.23 -6.57
C ILE A 56 -4.35 -2.75 -6.56
N LEU A 57 -3.08 -3.16 -6.46
CA LEU A 57 -2.68 -4.57 -6.53
C LEU A 57 -2.93 -5.34 -5.21
N PRO A 58 -3.04 -6.68 -5.23
CA PRO A 58 -3.19 -7.48 -4.03
C PRO A 58 -2.10 -7.19 -2.99
N GLY A 59 -2.47 -7.24 -1.69
CA GLY A 59 -1.55 -6.99 -0.58
C GLY A 59 -1.15 -5.53 -0.36
N THR A 60 -1.70 -4.59 -1.12
CA THR A 60 -1.42 -3.15 -0.93
C THR A 60 -2.01 -2.64 0.38
N ARG A 61 -1.25 -1.82 1.11
CA ARG A 61 -1.73 -1.06 2.27
C ARG A 61 -1.82 0.41 1.89
N VAL A 62 -3.01 0.97 1.96
CA VAL A 62 -3.28 2.40 1.75
C VAL A 62 -3.58 3.02 3.11
N LEU A 63 -2.69 3.89 3.57
CA LEU A 63 -2.70 4.47 4.91
C LEU A 63 -3.03 5.96 4.81
N PHE A 64 -4.06 6.41 5.52
CA PHE A 64 -4.51 7.80 5.52
C PHE A 64 -3.98 8.53 6.76
N ALA A 65 -3.11 9.52 6.58
CA ALA A 65 -2.61 10.33 7.67
C ALA A 65 -3.71 11.22 8.24
N ARG A 66 -3.76 11.37 9.56
CA ARG A 66 -4.70 12.28 10.22
C ARG A 66 -4.27 13.74 10.03
N ASN A 67 -4.74 14.35 8.96
CA ASN A 67 -4.68 15.79 8.72
C ASN A 67 -6.04 16.41 9.06
N ASP A 68 -6.08 17.52 9.78
CA ASP A 68 -7.34 18.13 10.27
C ASP A 68 -7.19 19.65 10.05
N VAL A 69 -7.35 20.03 8.79
CA VAL A 69 -7.06 21.36 8.25
C VAL A 69 -8.15 22.35 8.62
N ASP A 70 -9.41 21.91 8.70
CA ASP A 70 -10.54 22.75 9.06
C ASP A 70 -10.88 22.74 10.57
N GLY A 71 -10.26 21.85 11.33
CA GLY A 71 -10.35 21.82 12.80
C GLY A 71 -11.65 21.23 13.33
N ASP A 72 -12.36 20.44 12.53
CA ASP A 72 -13.62 19.81 12.93
C ASP A 72 -13.43 18.52 13.76
N GLY A 73 -12.19 18.04 13.86
CA GLY A 73 -11.86 16.81 14.59
C GLY A 73 -11.90 15.54 13.73
N ILE A 74 -12.01 15.66 12.40
CA ILE A 74 -12.01 14.58 11.42
C ILE A 74 -10.72 14.65 10.58
N GLY A 75 -10.32 13.50 10.02
CA GLY A 75 -9.18 13.44 9.11
C GLY A 75 -9.56 13.78 7.66
N ASP A 76 -8.76 14.64 7.02
CA ASP A 76 -8.97 15.19 5.67
C ASP A 76 -8.22 14.45 4.56
N SER A 77 -7.40 13.44 4.90
CA SER A 77 -6.74 12.63 3.89
C SER A 77 -7.76 11.77 3.14
N GLU A 78 -7.80 11.89 1.81
CA GLU A 78 -8.88 11.34 0.99
C GLU A 78 -8.38 10.75 -0.34
N ILE A 79 -9.10 9.77 -0.88
CA ILE A 79 -9.10 9.48 -2.33
C ILE A 79 -10.44 9.92 -2.92
N LEU A 80 -10.43 10.99 -3.70
CA LEU A 80 -11.60 11.47 -4.43
C LEU A 80 -11.64 10.82 -5.82
N VAL A 81 -12.63 9.97 -6.09
CA VAL A 81 -12.73 9.22 -7.36
C VAL A 81 -13.83 9.79 -8.25
N GLU A 82 -13.43 10.49 -9.32
CA GLU A 82 -14.32 10.88 -10.43
C GLU A 82 -14.27 9.88 -11.61
N GLY A 83 -13.17 9.11 -11.72
CA GLY A 83 -12.92 8.10 -12.76
C GLY A 83 -13.11 6.67 -12.29
N GLU A 84 -12.13 5.80 -12.57
CA GLU A 84 -12.18 4.39 -12.21
C GLU A 84 -11.17 4.04 -11.10
N ILE A 85 -11.61 3.24 -10.14
CA ILE A 85 -10.73 2.54 -9.19
C ILE A 85 -10.94 1.02 -9.30
N VAL A 86 -9.86 0.28 -9.50
CA VAL A 86 -9.85 -1.19 -9.61
C VAL A 86 -9.07 -1.77 -8.44
N ALA A 87 -9.79 -2.19 -7.39
CA ALA A 87 -9.21 -2.86 -6.24
C ALA A 87 -9.10 -4.38 -6.50
N ARG A 88 -7.88 -4.90 -6.65
CA ARG A 88 -7.61 -6.31 -6.98
C ARG A 88 -7.20 -7.15 -5.78
N GLY A 89 -7.73 -6.87 -4.59
CA GLY A 89 -7.48 -7.67 -3.39
C GLY A 89 -7.94 -9.12 -3.59
N THR A 90 -7.29 -10.05 -2.90
CA THR A 90 -7.64 -11.48 -2.87
C THR A 90 -7.75 -11.95 -1.42
N ASP A 91 -8.34 -13.12 -1.19
CA ASP A 91 -8.44 -13.69 0.16
C ASP A 91 -7.05 -13.92 0.80
N ASP A 92 -6.07 -14.35 0.01
CA ASP A 92 -4.69 -14.59 0.47
C ASP A 92 -3.88 -13.29 0.62
N ALA A 93 -4.27 -12.22 -0.09
CA ALA A 93 -3.58 -10.94 -0.12
C ALA A 93 -4.60 -9.78 -0.26
N PRO A 94 -5.32 -9.44 0.83
CA PRO A 94 -6.31 -8.38 0.79
C PRO A 94 -5.64 -7.02 0.61
N ILE A 95 -6.41 -6.04 0.12
CA ILE A 95 -6.03 -4.63 0.19
C ILE A 95 -6.50 -4.10 1.54
N LEU A 96 -5.62 -3.42 2.27
CA LEU A 96 -5.95 -2.75 3.53
C LEU A 96 -6.07 -1.25 3.29
N PHE A 97 -7.25 -0.68 3.55
CA PHE A 97 -7.44 0.76 3.74
C PHE A 97 -7.54 1.02 5.25
N SER A 98 -6.69 1.89 5.79
CA SER A 98 -6.67 2.16 7.23
C SER A 98 -6.15 3.55 7.53
N SER A 99 -6.49 4.08 8.71
CA SER A 99 -5.76 5.19 9.30
C SER A 99 -4.27 4.85 9.38
N ALA A 100 -3.40 5.85 9.21
CA ALA A 100 -1.97 5.70 9.47
C ALA A 100 -1.69 5.66 10.99
N GLU A 101 -2.63 6.16 11.80
CA GLU A 101 -2.61 6.25 13.27
C GLU A 101 -3.62 5.32 13.95
#